data_AF-A0A380BP39-F1
#
_entry.id   AF-A0A380BP39-F1
#
_cell.length_a   1.000
_cell.length_b   1.000
_cell.length_c   1.000
_cell.angle_alpha   90.00
_cell.angle_beta   90.00
_cell.angle_gamma   90.00
#
_symmetry.space_group_name_H-M   'P 1'
#
loop_
_entity.id
_entity.type
_entity.pdbx_description
1 polymer ?
#
loop_
_entity_poly.entity_id
_entity_poly.type
_entity_poly.pdbx_seq_one_letter_code
_entity_poly.pdbx_strand_id
1 'polypeptide(L)'
;MEDLIRKVVTFGCYFTTLDIRQDSRVLRDTITYLITKHQKKTGLAEDFEGLSETAKQKGFPFSELDLEVGEDAALLVKDTLEVIPLLKSIQNAGSERAAQRFIISNCQQASDILGLMQLFLWSGWKKKELTIDFVPLFETVDDLVRAGDVMKALYTHPAYVAHLKSRGNKQTIMLGFSDSTKDGGYLMANWSIYKAKMDLTAIARDYDVDLVFFDGRGGPPARGGGKTQRFYASMGREIENKHIQLTIQGQTISSQYGSLDTAKYNIEQLLHAGIISEIRQNEGDTLTAKQKNVIDQMAEVSYEKFMSLRKDPLFLNYLENLSPLKVLSTINISSRPVKRNSDKELKLEDLRAISFVTSWSQLKQNIPGFFGVGSALQFAEENNLWSYVRNLYEHSGMFNTIIDNCMMSMTKSNFDITSYMQFDEQYGDFWKMLHAEYELTKKYVLKLSNTKILMENYPVERESILAREKIILPLLIIQHYAIRKQKQLETEDPKYDVYSKLIARTIYGVVNAGRNLA
;
A
#
# COMPACT_ATOMS: atom_id res chain seq x y z
N MET A 1 -39.53 -4.62 -7.45
CA MET A 1 -38.91 -4.84 -8.78
C MET A 1 -37.62 -4.03 -8.94
N GLU A 2 -37.64 -2.71 -8.76
CA GLU A 2 -36.44 -1.86 -8.92
C GLU A 2 -35.26 -2.23 -8.01
N ASP A 3 -35.51 -2.53 -6.74
CA ASP A 3 -34.46 -2.96 -5.80
C ASP A 3 -33.76 -4.25 -6.27
N LEU A 4 -34.51 -5.20 -6.81
CA LEU A 4 -33.96 -6.43 -7.39
C LEU A 4 -33.11 -6.13 -8.62
N ILE A 5 -33.57 -5.26 -9.51
CA ILE A 5 -32.79 -4.84 -10.69
C ILE A 5 -31.47 -4.20 -10.25
N ARG A 6 -31.49 -3.29 -9.26
CA ARG A 6 -30.26 -2.66 -8.73
C ARG A 6 -29.31 -3.69 -8.14
N LYS A 7 -29.81 -4.67 -7.37
CA LYS A 7 -29.01 -5.75 -6.82
C LYS A 7 -28.37 -6.60 -7.93
N VAL A 8 -29.13 -6.97 -8.96
CA VAL A 8 -28.61 -7.76 -10.09
C VAL A 8 -27.55 -6.97 -10.87
N VAL A 9 -27.76 -5.68 -11.14
CA VAL A 9 -26.77 -4.82 -11.83
C VAL A 9 -25.48 -4.64 -11.01
N THR A 10 -25.62 -4.53 -9.69
CA THR A 10 -24.50 -4.28 -8.77
C THR A 10 -23.68 -5.54 -8.51
N PHE A 11 -24.34 -6.64 -8.15
CA PHE A 11 -23.70 -7.86 -7.65
C PHE A 11 -23.62 -8.98 -8.69
N GLY A 12 -24.44 -8.93 -9.76
CA GLY A 12 -24.55 -9.99 -10.74
C GLY A 12 -24.95 -11.35 -10.13
N CYS A 13 -24.74 -12.43 -10.88
CA CYS A 13 -24.93 -13.81 -10.41
C CYS A 13 -23.68 -14.38 -9.70
N TYR A 14 -22.66 -13.55 -9.46
CA TYR A 14 -21.37 -13.94 -8.87
C TYR A 14 -21.09 -13.22 -7.54
N PHE A 15 -22.03 -12.38 -7.08
CA PHE A 15 -21.98 -11.54 -5.86
C PHE A 15 -20.88 -10.48 -5.82
N THR A 16 -19.62 -10.88 -6.00
CA THR A 16 -18.44 -10.01 -5.96
C THR A 16 -17.44 -10.39 -7.05
N THR A 17 -16.81 -9.39 -7.65
CA THR A 17 -15.67 -9.61 -8.56
C THR A 17 -14.44 -10.10 -7.79
N LEU A 18 -13.77 -11.12 -8.32
CA LEU A 18 -12.51 -11.64 -7.80
C LEU A 18 -11.34 -11.04 -8.57
N ASP A 19 -10.46 -10.33 -7.86
CA ASP A 19 -9.19 -9.84 -8.38
C ASP A 19 -8.09 -10.87 -8.09
N ILE A 20 -7.34 -11.28 -9.12
CA ILE A 20 -6.17 -12.14 -8.97
C ILE A 20 -4.92 -11.27 -8.80
N ARG A 21 -3.97 -11.69 -7.99
CA ARG A 21 -2.74 -10.94 -7.72
C ARG A 21 -1.53 -11.86 -7.59
N GLN A 22 -0.47 -11.59 -8.35
CA GLN A 22 0.82 -12.30 -8.28
C GLN A 22 2.00 -11.33 -8.35
N ASP A 23 3.14 -11.73 -7.77
CA ASP A 23 4.41 -10.97 -7.79
C ASP A 23 5.09 -11.05 -9.16
N SER A 24 5.58 -9.92 -9.68
CA SER A 24 6.24 -9.83 -10.98
C SER A 24 7.41 -10.81 -11.14
N ARG A 25 8.15 -11.13 -10.07
CA ARG A 25 9.26 -12.10 -10.13
C ARG A 25 8.75 -13.51 -10.40
N VAL A 26 7.65 -13.92 -9.77
CA VAL A 26 7.04 -15.23 -10.04
C VAL A 26 6.53 -15.29 -11.48
N LEU A 27 6.01 -14.18 -12.02
CA LEU A 27 5.60 -14.11 -13.42
C LEU A 27 6.81 -14.23 -14.36
N ARG A 28 7.93 -13.55 -14.07
CA ARG A 28 9.18 -13.67 -14.84
C ARG A 28 9.76 -15.08 -14.80
N ASP A 29 9.77 -15.72 -13.62
CA ASP A 29 10.17 -17.11 -13.44
C ASP A 29 9.28 -18.06 -14.26
N THR A 30 7.97 -17.79 -14.30
CA THR A 30 6.99 -18.57 -15.07
C THR A 30 7.21 -18.43 -16.58
N ILE A 31 7.47 -17.21 -17.06
CA ILE A 31 7.82 -16.95 -18.47
C ILE A 31 9.11 -17.67 -18.83
N THR A 32 10.15 -17.53 -18.00
CA THR A 32 11.45 -18.17 -18.21
C THR A 32 11.30 -19.68 -18.28
N TYR A 33 10.54 -20.29 -17.37
CA TYR A 33 10.25 -21.72 -17.39
C TYR A 33 9.61 -22.16 -18.71
N LEU A 34 8.58 -21.45 -19.19
CA LEU A 34 7.92 -21.79 -20.45
C LEU A 34 8.82 -21.60 -21.67
N ILE A 35 9.65 -20.55 -21.67
CA ILE A 35 10.65 -20.33 -22.73
C ILE A 35 11.64 -21.48 -22.78
N THR A 36 12.25 -21.85 -21.66
CA THR A 36 13.23 -22.94 -21.61
C THR A 36 12.61 -24.28 -22.02
N LYS A 37 11.41 -24.58 -21.51
CA LYS A 37 10.75 -25.86 -21.77
C LYS A 37 10.23 -26.00 -23.21
N HIS A 38 9.73 -24.91 -23.78
CA HIS A 38 9.04 -24.90 -25.08
C HIS A 38 9.74 -23.99 -26.10
N GLN A 39 11.07 -23.85 -26.04
CA GLN A 39 11.86 -22.88 -26.81
C GLN A 39 11.49 -22.82 -28.31
N LYS A 40 11.32 -23.98 -28.95
CA LYS A 40 10.93 -24.06 -30.38
C LYS A 40 9.53 -23.49 -30.66
N LYS A 41 8.60 -23.64 -29.71
CA LYS A 41 7.22 -23.15 -29.85
C LYS A 41 7.12 -21.66 -29.48
N THR A 42 7.85 -21.22 -28.45
CA THR A 42 7.86 -19.83 -28.01
C THR A 42 8.62 -18.92 -28.98
N GLY A 43 9.67 -19.45 -29.64
CA GLY A 43 10.50 -18.68 -30.56
C GLY A 43 11.39 -17.65 -29.86
N LEU A 44 11.56 -17.76 -28.55
CA LEU A 44 12.38 -16.86 -27.73
C LEU A 44 13.70 -17.53 -27.31
N ALA A 45 14.75 -16.73 -27.16
CA ALA A 45 16.04 -17.17 -26.64
C ALA A 45 15.91 -17.60 -25.16
N GLU A 46 16.72 -18.57 -24.73
CA GLU A 46 16.72 -19.02 -23.32
C GLU A 46 17.09 -17.91 -22.33
N ASP A 47 17.95 -16.97 -22.75
CA ASP A 47 18.38 -15.85 -21.93
C ASP A 47 17.46 -14.62 -22.02
N PHE A 48 16.23 -14.78 -22.49
CA PHE A 48 15.30 -13.66 -22.75
C PHE A 48 15.17 -12.69 -21.56
N GLU A 49 15.20 -13.20 -20.33
CA GLU A 49 15.13 -12.38 -19.12
C GLU A 49 16.36 -11.46 -18.93
N GLY A 50 17.52 -11.87 -19.43
CA GLY A 50 18.76 -11.09 -19.41
C GLY A 50 18.82 -9.98 -20.47
N LEU A 51 17.85 -9.92 -21.39
CA LEU A 51 17.78 -8.87 -22.39
C LEU A 51 17.42 -7.51 -21.78
N SER A 52 17.86 -6.43 -22.46
CA SER A 52 17.42 -5.08 -22.11
C SER A 52 15.90 -4.94 -22.15
N GLU A 53 15.35 -4.03 -21.35
CA GLU A 53 13.90 -3.82 -21.27
C GLU A 53 13.27 -3.54 -22.64
N THR A 54 13.89 -2.69 -23.47
CA THR A 54 13.41 -2.41 -24.83
C THR A 54 13.46 -3.64 -25.74
N ALA A 55 14.44 -4.52 -25.57
CA ALA A 55 14.52 -5.77 -26.33
C ALA A 55 13.43 -6.76 -25.89
N LYS A 56 13.15 -6.87 -24.58
CA LYS A 56 12.04 -7.69 -24.06
C LYS A 56 10.70 -7.21 -24.58
N GLN A 57 10.44 -5.89 -24.52
CA GLN A 57 9.20 -5.30 -25.04
C GLN A 57 8.94 -5.66 -26.51
N LYS A 58 9.97 -5.57 -27.36
CA LYS A 58 9.87 -5.90 -28.80
C LYS A 58 9.85 -7.40 -29.08
N GLY A 59 10.42 -8.20 -28.19
CA GLY A 59 10.66 -9.62 -28.41
C GLY A 59 9.43 -10.49 -28.20
N PHE A 60 8.47 -10.09 -27.36
CA PHE A 60 7.27 -10.89 -27.10
C PHE A 60 6.47 -11.16 -28.40
N PRO A 61 6.26 -12.44 -28.78
CA PRO A 61 5.62 -12.77 -30.06
C PRO A 61 4.10 -12.59 -30.05
N PHE A 62 3.49 -12.56 -28.85
CA PHE A 62 2.04 -12.65 -28.63
C PHE A 62 1.42 -13.81 -29.41
N SER A 63 2.10 -14.96 -29.46
CA SER A 63 1.61 -16.19 -30.09
C SER A 63 0.52 -16.84 -29.22
N GLU A 64 -0.56 -17.29 -29.84
CA GLU A 64 -1.67 -17.98 -29.16
C GLU A 64 -1.40 -19.50 -29.10
N LEU A 65 -0.86 -19.97 -27.98
CA LEU A 65 -0.50 -21.36 -27.74
C LEU A 65 -1.27 -21.94 -26.56
N ASP A 66 -1.17 -23.25 -26.38
CA ASP A 66 -1.60 -23.94 -25.18
C ASP A 66 -0.43 -24.82 -24.73
N LEU A 67 0.42 -24.26 -23.87
CA LEU A 67 1.68 -24.86 -23.46
C LEU A 67 1.47 -25.71 -22.21
N GLU A 68 1.88 -26.97 -22.29
CA GLU A 68 1.80 -27.90 -21.16
C GLU A 68 2.80 -27.54 -20.06
N VAL A 69 2.33 -27.61 -18.81
CA VAL A 69 3.16 -27.53 -17.61
C VAL A 69 3.64 -28.93 -17.26
N GLY A 70 4.95 -29.14 -17.14
CA GLY A 70 5.43 -30.43 -16.67
C GLY A 70 5.61 -30.51 -15.16
N GLU A 71 5.81 -31.73 -14.68
CA GLU A 71 5.91 -32.05 -13.25
C GLU A 71 7.16 -31.45 -12.57
N ASP A 72 8.16 -31.08 -13.36
CA ASP A 72 9.40 -30.43 -12.94
C ASP A 72 9.24 -28.93 -12.61
N ALA A 73 8.07 -28.34 -12.89
CA ALA A 73 7.80 -26.94 -12.57
C ALA A 73 7.87 -26.68 -11.07
N ALA A 74 8.51 -25.58 -10.67
CA ALA A 74 8.45 -25.10 -9.30
C ALA A 74 6.99 -24.85 -8.87
N LEU A 75 6.68 -25.08 -7.59
CA LEU A 75 5.29 -25.03 -7.08
C LEU A 75 4.56 -23.73 -7.44
N LEU A 76 5.21 -22.56 -7.29
CA LEU A 76 4.60 -21.25 -7.60
C LEU A 76 4.43 -21.01 -9.11
N VAL A 77 5.30 -21.58 -9.94
CA VAL A 77 5.17 -21.52 -11.42
C VAL A 77 3.96 -22.35 -11.84
N LYS A 78 3.84 -23.57 -11.31
CA LYS A 78 2.70 -24.46 -11.55
C LYS A 78 1.39 -23.81 -11.10
N ASP A 79 1.33 -23.31 -9.87
CA ASP A 79 0.16 -22.59 -9.33
C ASP A 79 -0.25 -21.40 -10.22
N THR A 80 0.72 -20.58 -10.65
CA THR A 80 0.46 -19.43 -11.53
C THR A 80 -0.16 -19.85 -12.87
N LEU A 81 0.37 -20.91 -13.49
CA LEU A 81 -0.14 -21.42 -14.77
C LEU A 81 -1.48 -22.13 -14.64
N GLU A 82 -1.75 -22.80 -13.51
CA GLU A 82 -3.04 -23.43 -13.23
C GLU A 82 -4.15 -22.40 -12.96
N VAL A 83 -3.82 -21.26 -12.34
CA VAL A 83 -4.79 -20.19 -12.08
C VAL A 83 -5.32 -19.55 -13.37
N ILE A 84 -4.48 -19.35 -14.39
CA ILE A 84 -4.85 -18.61 -15.62
C ILE A 84 -6.07 -19.21 -16.34
N PRO A 85 -6.15 -20.54 -16.61
CA PRO A 85 -7.34 -21.16 -17.18
C PRO A 85 -8.58 -21.07 -16.28
N LEU A 86 -8.41 -21.06 -14.95
CA LEU A 86 -9.54 -20.95 -14.01
C LEU A 86 -10.27 -19.62 -14.15
N LEU A 87 -9.59 -18.52 -14.49
CA LEU A 87 -10.28 -17.25 -14.78
C LEU A 87 -11.30 -17.41 -15.91
N LYS A 88 -10.95 -18.14 -16.98
CA LYS A 88 -11.87 -18.39 -18.12
C LYS A 88 -13.10 -19.18 -17.66
N SER A 89 -12.88 -20.20 -16.83
CA SER A 89 -13.95 -21.00 -16.23
C SER A 89 -14.88 -20.17 -15.34
N ILE A 90 -14.32 -19.28 -14.51
CA ILE A 90 -15.10 -18.37 -13.65
C ILE A 90 -15.93 -17.40 -14.50
N GLN A 91 -15.34 -16.83 -15.55
CA GLN A 91 -16.06 -15.93 -16.44
C GLN A 91 -17.21 -16.62 -17.18
N ASN A 92 -17.00 -17.85 -17.64
CA ASN A 92 -18.03 -18.66 -18.30
C ASN A 92 -19.18 -19.05 -17.35
N ALA A 93 -18.89 -19.33 -16.08
CA ALA A 93 -19.89 -19.71 -15.09
C ALA A 93 -20.72 -18.53 -14.57
N GLY A 94 -20.13 -17.34 -14.51
CA GLY A 94 -20.79 -16.11 -14.04
C GLY A 94 -20.92 -15.09 -15.16
N SER A 95 -19.92 -14.22 -15.26
CA SER A 95 -19.77 -13.25 -16.35
C SER A 95 -18.31 -12.82 -16.40
N GLU A 96 -17.91 -12.09 -17.43
CA GLU A 96 -16.59 -11.45 -17.49
C GLU A 96 -16.23 -10.74 -16.16
N ARG A 97 -17.17 -9.96 -15.63
CA ARG A 97 -17.01 -9.21 -14.36
C ARG A 97 -16.78 -10.07 -13.12
N ALA A 98 -16.98 -11.39 -13.19
CA ALA A 98 -16.72 -12.27 -12.06
C ALA A 98 -15.22 -12.39 -11.75
N ALA A 99 -14.36 -12.39 -12.78
CA ALA A 99 -12.90 -12.43 -12.62
C ALA A 99 -12.22 -11.87 -13.87
N GLN A 100 -12.04 -10.55 -13.93
CA GLN A 100 -11.47 -9.85 -15.10
C GLN A 100 -10.19 -9.06 -14.77
N ARG A 101 -9.68 -9.08 -13.54
CA ARG A 101 -8.50 -8.30 -13.16
C ARG A 101 -7.38 -9.18 -12.69
N PHE A 102 -6.20 -8.91 -13.23
CA PHE A 102 -4.96 -9.52 -12.78
C PHE A 102 -3.96 -8.43 -12.37
N ILE A 103 -3.72 -8.34 -11.06
CA ILE A 103 -2.84 -7.36 -10.44
C ILE A 103 -1.41 -7.90 -10.38
N ILE A 104 -0.46 -7.11 -10.87
CA ILE A 104 0.97 -7.44 -10.85
C ILE A 104 1.62 -6.68 -9.70
N SER A 105 1.89 -7.38 -8.58
CA SER A 105 2.65 -6.82 -7.48
C SER A 105 4.10 -6.58 -7.84
N ASN A 106 4.70 -5.56 -7.24
CA ASN A 106 6.08 -5.18 -7.48
C ASN A 106 6.36 -5.00 -8.99
N CYS A 107 5.43 -4.33 -9.68
CA CYS A 107 5.54 -4.07 -11.12
C CYS A 107 6.57 -2.97 -11.36
N GLN A 108 7.60 -3.23 -12.16
CA GLN A 108 8.73 -2.31 -12.33
C GLN A 108 8.96 -1.90 -13.78
N GLN A 109 8.52 -2.73 -14.73
CA GLN A 109 8.86 -2.62 -16.15
C GLN A 109 7.65 -2.92 -17.03
N ALA A 110 7.62 -2.38 -18.26
CA ALA A 110 6.53 -2.66 -19.19
C ALA A 110 6.52 -4.14 -19.61
N SER A 111 7.69 -4.78 -19.67
CA SER A 111 7.80 -6.22 -19.90
C SER A 111 7.05 -7.07 -18.88
N ASP A 112 6.81 -6.58 -17.65
CA ASP A 112 6.05 -7.33 -16.65
C ASP A 112 4.58 -7.49 -17.08
N ILE A 113 4.00 -6.43 -17.65
CA ILE A 113 2.61 -6.43 -18.16
C ILE A 113 2.52 -7.21 -19.47
N LEU A 114 3.44 -6.95 -20.41
CA LEU A 114 3.47 -7.64 -21.70
C LEU A 114 3.72 -9.15 -21.53
N GLY A 115 4.58 -9.51 -20.59
CA GLY A 115 4.87 -10.88 -20.22
C GLY A 115 3.64 -11.57 -19.63
N LEU A 116 2.90 -10.93 -18.74
CA LEU A 116 1.64 -11.50 -18.24
C LEU A 116 0.61 -11.67 -19.36
N MET A 117 0.46 -10.69 -20.25
CA MET A 117 -0.40 -10.83 -21.44
C MET A 117 0.03 -12.03 -22.31
N GLN A 118 1.34 -12.23 -22.49
CA GLN A 118 1.88 -13.38 -23.20
C GLN A 118 1.58 -14.71 -22.47
N LEU A 119 1.68 -14.76 -21.14
CA LEU A 119 1.34 -15.95 -20.35
C LEU A 119 -0.10 -16.37 -20.59
N PHE A 120 -1.06 -15.43 -20.57
CA PHE A 120 -2.45 -15.75 -20.89
C PHE A 120 -2.59 -16.38 -22.28
N LEU A 121 -1.92 -15.81 -23.29
CA LEU A 121 -1.96 -16.34 -24.65
C LEU A 121 -1.23 -17.69 -24.80
N TRP A 122 -0.31 -18.03 -23.91
CA TRP A 122 0.34 -19.36 -23.85
C TRP A 122 -0.42 -20.38 -23.02
N SER A 123 -1.42 -19.95 -22.25
CA SER A 123 -2.31 -20.81 -21.46
C SER A 123 -3.69 -20.95 -22.10
N GLY A 124 -3.76 -20.94 -23.43
CA GLY A 124 -4.98 -21.23 -24.19
C GLY A 124 -5.94 -20.05 -24.41
N TRP A 125 -5.65 -18.84 -23.90
CA TRP A 125 -6.45 -17.67 -24.24
C TRP A 125 -6.16 -17.20 -25.67
N LYS A 126 -7.19 -16.64 -26.32
CA LYS A 126 -7.11 -16.05 -27.65
C LYS A 126 -7.19 -14.53 -27.54
N LYS A 127 -6.49 -13.79 -28.39
CA LYS A 127 -6.46 -12.31 -28.36
C LYS A 127 -7.85 -11.68 -28.38
N LYS A 128 -8.77 -12.24 -29.17
CA LYS A 128 -10.15 -11.76 -29.28
C LYS A 128 -11.01 -12.07 -28.05
N GLU A 129 -10.64 -13.08 -27.27
CA GLU A 129 -11.35 -13.53 -26.07
C GLU A 129 -10.65 -13.07 -24.79
N LEU A 130 -9.51 -12.36 -24.89
CA LEU A 130 -8.71 -11.94 -23.74
C LEU A 130 -9.39 -10.74 -23.06
N THR A 131 -10.25 -11.04 -22.11
CA THR A 131 -11.07 -10.06 -21.37
C THR A 131 -10.46 -9.66 -20.03
N ILE A 132 -9.13 -9.74 -19.91
CA ILE A 132 -8.40 -9.46 -18.68
C ILE A 132 -7.86 -8.03 -18.69
N ASP A 133 -8.17 -7.29 -17.64
CA ASP A 133 -7.57 -6.01 -17.29
C ASP A 133 -6.26 -6.30 -16.53
N PHE A 134 -5.13 -5.98 -17.15
CA PHE A 134 -3.81 -6.11 -16.53
C PHE A 134 -3.53 -4.87 -15.68
N VAL A 135 -3.47 -5.04 -14.36
CA VAL A 135 -3.39 -3.94 -13.39
C VAL A 135 -1.98 -3.89 -12.79
N PRO A 136 -1.11 -2.96 -13.21
CA PRO A 136 0.19 -2.79 -12.55
C PRO A 136 -0.02 -2.22 -11.14
N LEU A 137 0.71 -2.76 -10.16
CA LEU A 137 0.79 -2.22 -8.81
C LEU A 137 2.19 -1.66 -8.55
N PHE A 138 2.27 -0.33 -8.45
CA PHE A 138 3.50 0.39 -8.10
C PHE A 138 3.57 0.59 -6.58
N GLU A 139 4.60 0.02 -5.94
CA GLU A 139 4.68 -0.12 -4.47
C GLU A 139 5.84 0.68 -3.85
N THR A 140 6.98 0.84 -4.53
CA THR A 140 8.15 1.59 -4.00
C THR A 140 8.20 3.03 -4.49
N VAL A 141 9.00 3.89 -3.84
CA VAL A 141 9.17 5.28 -4.31
C VAL A 141 9.74 5.31 -5.73
N ASP A 142 10.73 4.47 -6.01
CA ASP A 142 11.37 4.37 -7.32
C ASP A 142 10.40 3.88 -8.41
N ASP A 143 9.52 2.94 -8.07
CA ASP A 143 8.51 2.44 -9.00
C ASP A 143 7.45 3.50 -9.31
N LEU A 144 7.06 4.29 -8.33
CA LEU A 144 6.14 5.43 -8.53
C LEU A 144 6.74 6.50 -9.44
N VAL A 145 8.04 6.80 -9.30
CA VAL A 145 8.75 7.75 -10.17
C VAL A 145 8.80 7.24 -11.63
N ARG A 146 9.02 5.94 -11.84
CA ARG A 146 9.09 5.35 -13.19
C ARG A 146 7.74 4.99 -13.79
N ALA A 147 6.66 5.04 -13.01
CA ALA A 147 5.34 4.56 -13.42
C ALA A 147 4.85 5.20 -14.73
N GLY A 148 5.09 6.49 -14.90
CA GLY A 148 4.74 7.21 -16.13
C GLY A 148 5.40 6.62 -17.37
N ASP A 149 6.73 6.45 -17.34
CA ASP A 149 7.49 5.90 -18.47
C ASP A 149 7.09 4.45 -18.79
N VAL A 150 6.84 3.64 -17.77
CA VAL A 150 6.34 2.25 -17.93
C VAL A 150 5.01 2.25 -18.68
N MET A 151 4.05 3.08 -18.27
CA MET A 151 2.74 3.15 -18.92
C MET A 151 2.81 3.75 -20.32
N LYS A 152 3.68 4.74 -20.55
CA LYS A 152 3.93 5.30 -21.88
C LYS A 152 4.47 4.24 -22.85
N ALA A 153 5.39 3.39 -22.40
CA ALA A 153 5.88 2.28 -23.20
C ALA A 153 4.75 1.29 -23.57
N LEU A 154 3.81 1.04 -22.65
CA LEU A 154 2.64 0.20 -22.93
C LEU A 154 1.66 0.86 -23.90
N TYR A 155 1.35 2.15 -23.73
CA TYR A 155 0.43 2.89 -24.61
C TYR A 155 0.99 3.16 -26.01
N THR A 156 2.27 2.87 -26.24
CA THR A 156 2.90 2.90 -27.57
C THR A 156 3.12 1.50 -28.16
N HIS A 157 2.97 0.45 -27.35
CA HIS A 157 3.18 -0.92 -27.79
C HIS A 157 1.97 -1.45 -28.59
N PRO A 158 2.12 -1.84 -29.88
CA PRO A 158 0.98 -2.15 -30.76
C PRO A 158 0.03 -3.23 -30.23
N ALA A 159 0.58 -4.31 -29.66
CA ALA A 159 -0.23 -5.39 -29.11
C ALA A 159 -1.05 -4.95 -27.89
N TYR A 160 -0.48 -4.07 -27.06
CA TYR A 160 -1.15 -3.61 -25.84
C TYR A 160 -2.19 -2.55 -26.15
N VAL A 161 -1.91 -1.64 -27.09
CA VAL A 161 -2.90 -0.67 -27.60
C VAL A 161 -4.11 -1.39 -28.20
N ALA A 162 -3.88 -2.45 -28.98
CA ALA A 162 -4.97 -3.26 -29.53
C ALA A 162 -5.82 -3.93 -28.43
N HIS A 163 -5.15 -4.49 -27.41
CA HIS A 163 -5.82 -5.03 -26.23
C HIS A 163 -6.63 -3.97 -25.50
N LEU A 164 -6.02 -2.83 -25.16
CA LEU A 164 -6.65 -1.74 -24.42
C LEU A 164 -7.89 -1.19 -25.14
N LYS A 165 -7.85 -1.03 -26.47
CA LYS A 165 -9.01 -0.66 -27.29
C LYS A 165 -10.14 -1.69 -27.19
N SER A 166 -9.83 -2.99 -27.19
CA SER A 166 -10.83 -4.04 -26.99
C SER A 166 -11.46 -4.02 -25.59
N ARG A 167 -10.76 -3.43 -24.61
CA ARG A 167 -11.20 -3.20 -23.23
C ARG A 167 -11.84 -1.82 -23.00
N GLY A 168 -12.24 -1.12 -24.07
CA GLY A 168 -12.89 0.19 -23.97
C GLY A 168 -11.92 1.34 -23.66
N ASN A 169 -10.66 1.19 -24.03
CA ASN A 169 -9.55 2.11 -23.77
C ASN A 169 -9.37 2.47 -22.28
N LYS A 170 -9.68 1.54 -21.38
CA LYS A 170 -9.68 1.75 -19.93
C LYS A 170 -8.50 1.06 -19.27
N GLN A 171 -7.71 1.82 -18.51
CA GLN A 171 -6.59 1.28 -17.74
C GLN A 171 -6.80 1.47 -16.24
N THR A 172 -6.75 0.38 -15.47
CA THR A 172 -6.68 0.47 -14.00
C THR A 172 -5.22 0.36 -13.55
N ILE A 173 -4.77 1.25 -12.67
CA ILE A 173 -3.44 1.23 -12.06
C ILE A 173 -3.60 1.23 -10.54
N MET A 174 -2.93 0.30 -9.86
CA MET A 174 -2.97 0.21 -8.40
C MET A 174 -1.76 0.91 -7.77
N LEU A 175 -1.97 1.66 -6.68
CA LEU A 175 -0.90 2.37 -5.95
C LEU A 175 -0.82 1.90 -4.50
N GLY A 176 0.38 1.51 -4.06
CA GLY A 176 0.61 0.86 -2.76
C GLY A 176 1.07 1.79 -1.63
N PHE A 177 0.15 2.46 -0.93
CA PHE A 177 0.49 3.40 0.17
C PHE A 177 1.37 2.83 1.29
N SER A 178 1.01 1.66 1.84
CA SER A 178 1.73 1.08 2.98
C SER A 178 3.14 0.64 2.61
N ASP A 179 3.30 0.04 1.43
CA ASP A 179 4.61 -0.40 0.94
C ASP A 179 5.50 0.80 0.61
N SER A 180 4.95 1.87 0.01
CA SER A 180 5.70 3.11 -0.22
C SER A 180 6.11 3.78 1.09
N THR A 181 5.26 3.75 2.12
CA THR A 181 5.60 4.30 3.44
C THR A 181 6.70 3.49 4.14
N LYS A 182 6.69 2.15 4.00
CA LYS A 182 7.77 1.28 4.49
C LYS A 182 9.09 1.61 3.78
N ASP A 183 9.00 1.98 2.50
CA ASP A 183 10.15 2.27 1.66
C ASP A 183 10.70 3.70 1.88
N GLY A 184 9.91 4.74 1.63
CA GLY A 184 10.37 6.14 1.65
C GLY A 184 10.04 6.95 2.89
N GLY A 185 9.33 6.38 3.86
CA GLY A 185 8.81 7.15 4.99
C GLY A 185 7.57 7.95 4.63
N TYR A 186 6.93 8.54 5.64
CA TYR A 186 5.54 8.98 5.51
C TYR A 186 5.33 10.12 4.50
N LEU A 187 6.06 11.22 4.61
CA LEU A 187 5.84 12.39 3.76
C LEU A 187 6.23 12.12 2.30
N MET A 188 7.44 11.56 2.08
CA MET A 188 7.91 11.22 0.74
C MET A 188 6.99 10.22 0.05
N ALA A 189 6.55 9.16 0.73
CA ALA A 189 5.65 8.18 0.12
C ALA A 189 4.33 8.80 -0.36
N ASN A 190 3.66 9.60 0.49
CA ASN A 190 2.39 10.22 0.10
C ASN A 190 2.58 11.26 -1.00
N TRP A 191 3.70 11.99 -0.99
CA TRP A 191 4.03 12.95 -2.03
C TRP A 191 4.34 12.27 -3.37
N SER A 192 5.14 11.20 -3.37
CA SER A 192 5.45 10.41 -4.57
C SER A 192 4.21 9.77 -5.17
N ILE A 193 3.25 9.32 -4.35
CA ILE A 193 1.96 8.82 -4.85
C ILE A 193 1.16 9.94 -5.52
N TYR A 194 1.14 11.14 -4.94
CA TYR A 194 0.44 12.28 -5.54
C TYR A 194 1.08 12.68 -6.88
N LYS A 195 2.41 12.77 -6.95
CA LYS A 195 3.14 13.03 -8.21
C LYS A 195 2.89 11.96 -9.26
N ALA A 196 3.00 10.68 -8.88
CA ALA A 196 2.71 9.58 -9.79
C ALA A 196 1.28 9.63 -10.33
N LYS A 197 0.29 9.99 -9.50
CA LYS A 197 -1.10 10.18 -9.97
C LYS A 197 -1.22 11.32 -11.00
N MET A 198 -0.52 12.43 -10.79
CA MET A 198 -0.50 13.53 -11.76
C MET A 198 0.15 13.11 -13.07
N ASP A 199 1.35 12.52 -13.00
CA ASP A 199 2.12 12.12 -14.18
C ASP A 199 1.40 11.05 -14.99
N LEU A 200 0.84 10.04 -14.33
CA LEU A 200 0.03 8.99 -14.97
C LEU A 200 -1.24 9.56 -15.59
N THR A 201 -1.88 10.55 -14.96
CA THR A 201 -3.05 11.24 -15.52
C THR A 201 -2.69 11.99 -16.80
N ALA A 202 -1.59 12.76 -16.77
CA ALA A 202 -1.13 13.49 -17.95
C ALA A 202 -0.84 12.53 -19.11
N ILE A 203 -0.10 11.44 -18.84
CA ILE A 203 0.22 10.42 -19.85
C ILE A 203 -1.04 9.73 -20.35
N ALA A 204 -1.98 9.34 -19.49
CA ALA A 204 -3.22 8.71 -19.94
C ALA A 204 -4.03 9.64 -20.87
N ARG A 205 -4.10 10.94 -20.56
CA ARG A 205 -4.77 11.95 -21.41
C ARG A 205 -4.10 12.08 -22.78
N ASP A 206 -2.76 12.10 -22.83
CA ASP A 206 -2.00 12.18 -24.09
C ASP A 206 -2.29 11.01 -25.05
N TYR A 207 -2.67 9.85 -24.51
CA TYR A 207 -2.96 8.64 -25.27
C TYR A 207 -4.47 8.26 -25.29
N ASP A 208 -5.35 9.17 -24.86
CA ASP A 208 -6.83 9.00 -24.82
C ASP A 208 -7.31 7.81 -23.96
N VAL A 209 -6.56 7.45 -22.91
CA VAL A 209 -6.86 6.32 -22.03
C VAL A 209 -7.72 6.76 -20.85
N ASP A 210 -8.85 6.06 -20.62
CA ASP A 210 -9.68 6.21 -19.42
C ASP A 210 -8.97 5.59 -18.21
N LEU A 211 -8.20 6.41 -17.49
CA LEU A 211 -7.40 5.99 -16.35
C LEU A 211 -8.25 5.86 -15.09
N VAL A 212 -8.01 4.77 -14.36
CA VAL A 212 -8.59 4.53 -13.03
C VAL A 212 -7.49 4.23 -12.03
N PHE A 213 -7.46 5.00 -10.95
CA PHE A 213 -6.64 4.68 -9.79
C PHE A 213 -7.36 3.70 -8.87
N PHE A 214 -6.66 2.61 -8.55
CA PHE A 214 -7.00 1.69 -7.49
C PHE A 214 -6.09 1.93 -6.28
N ASP A 215 -6.62 2.63 -5.28
CA ASP A 215 -5.87 2.92 -4.06
C ASP A 215 -5.78 1.68 -3.16
N GLY A 216 -4.56 1.20 -2.98
CA GLY A 216 -4.24 0.04 -2.15
C GLY A 216 -4.44 0.26 -0.66
N ARG A 217 -3.96 -0.71 0.14
CA ARG A 217 -4.05 -0.64 1.59
C ARG A 217 -3.22 0.52 2.15
N GLY A 218 -3.83 1.31 3.03
CA GLY A 218 -3.14 2.24 3.93
C GLY A 218 -3.30 3.70 3.52
N GLY A 219 -2.52 4.58 4.13
CA GLY A 219 -2.55 6.01 3.84
C GLY A 219 -3.86 6.71 4.24
N PRO A 220 -4.06 7.94 3.71
CA PRO A 220 -5.30 8.69 3.87
C PRO A 220 -6.59 8.01 3.38
N PRO A 221 -6.63 7.28 2.24
CA PRO A 221 -7.88 6.73 1.72
C PRO A 221 -8.49 5.63 2.61
N ALA A 222 -7.70 4.90 3.39
CA ALA A 222 -8.15 3.74 4.17
C ALA A 222 -8.86 4.05 5.51
N ARG A 223 -9.23 5.32 5.77
CA ARG A 223 -9.72 5.74 7.11
C ARG A 223 -11.23 5.67 7.31
N GLY A 224 -12.01 5.65 6.23
CA GLY A 224 -13.47 5.69 6.26
C GLY A 224 -14.04 7.06 6.61
N GLY A 225 -15.35 7.20 6.40
CA GLY A 225 -16.13 8.38 6.74
C GLY A 225 -15.63 9.67 6.07
N GLY A 226 -15.76 10.79 6.80
CA GLY A 226 -15.39 12.12 6.31
C GLY A 226 -13.93 12.29 5.87
N LYS A 227 -13.00 11.46 6.35
CA LYS A 227 -11.58 11.57 5.96
C LYS A 227 -11.31 10.99 4.58
N THR A 228 -11.89 9.82 4.28
CA THR A 228 -11.83 9.25 2.93
C THR A 228 -12.54 10.17 1.94
N GLN A 229 -13.67 10.78 2.33
CA GLN A 229 -14.36 11.76 1.49
C GLN A 229 -13.47 12.97 1.17
N ARG A 230 -12.85 13.60 2.17
CA ARG A 230 -11.98 14.76 1.95
C ARG A 230 -10.78 14.45 1.09
N PHE A 231 -10.19 13.26 1.24
CA PHE A 231 -9.09 12.81 0.39
C PHE A 231 -9.49 12.78 -1.09
N TYR A 232 -10.60 12.12 -1.44
CA TYR A 232 -11.05 12.05 -2.83
C TYR A 232 -11.61 13.38 -3.36
N ALA A 233 -12.20 14.19 -2.49
CA ALA A 233 -12.71 15.51 -2.86
C ALA A 233 -11.61 16.52 -3.22
N SER A 234 -10.37 16.30 -2.79
CA SER A 234 -9.26 17.28 -2.88
C SER A 234 -8.20 16.95 -3.94
N MET A 235 -8.51 16.07 -4.90
CA MET A 235 -7.55 15.60 -5.91
C MET A 235 -7.18 16.62 -7.00
N GLY A 236 -7.80 17.81 -7.02
CA GLY A 236 -7.52 18.86 -8.01
C GLY A 236 -7.88 18.47 -9.45
N ARG A 237 -7.39 19.22 -10.45
CA ARG A 237 -7.67 18.98 -11.90
C ARG A 237 -6.65 18.10 -12.60
N GLU A 238 -5.48 17.94 -11.98
CA GLU A 238 -4.33 17.25 -12.56
C GLU A 238 -4.37 15.74 -12.34
N ILE A 239 -5.32 15.24 -11.55
CA ILE A 239 -5.47 13.82 -11.22
C ILE A 239 -6.85 13.35 -11.69
N GLU A 240 -6.90 12.22 -12.41
CA GLU A 240 -8.16 11.58 -12.77
C GLU A 240 -8.94 11.11 -11.54
N ASN A 241 -10.22 11.47 -11.49
CA ASN A 241 -11.11 11.24 -10.34
C ASN A 241 -12.51 10.70 -10.77
N LYS A 242 -12.71 10.34 -12.04
CA LYS A 242 -13.98 9.78 -12.56
C LYS A 242 -14.39 8.48 -11.87
N HIS A 243 -13.41 7.75 -11.32
CA HIS A 243 -13.60 6.49 -10.65
C HIS A 243 -12.88 6.47 -9.31
N ILE A 244 -13.61 6.10 -8.25
CA ILE A 244 -13.04 5.84 -6.94
C ILE A 244 -12.97 4.32 -6.75
N GLN A 245 -11.76 3.78 -6.73
CA GLN A 245 -11.51 2.39 -6.32
C GLN A 245 -10.53 2.40 -5.15
N LEU A 246 -10.93 1.77 -4.05
CA LEU A 246 -10.15 1.73 -2.82
C LEU A 246 -10.22 0.35 -2.16
N THR A 247 -9.14 0.00 -1.47
CA THR A 247 -9.09 -1.20 -0.64
C THR A 247 -9.71 -0.93 0.73
N ILE A 248 -10.85 -1.56 1.03
CA ILE A 248 -11.40 -1.60 2.39
C ILE A 248 -10.64 -2.64 3.21
N GLN A 249 -10.01 -2.21 4.30
CA GLN A 249 -9.19 -3.10 5.12
C GLN A 249 -10.07 -4.03 5.96
N GLY A 250 -9.70 -5.31 6.04
CA GLY A 250 -10.46 -6.31 6.82
C GLY A 250 -10.68 -5.90 8.27
N GLN A 251 -9.69 -5.29 8.93
CA GLN A 251 -9.83 -4.80 10.32
C GLN A 251 -10.80 -3.61 10.48
N THR A 252 -11.24 -2.97 9.39
CA THR A 252 -12.18 -1.84 9.41
C THR A 252 -13.58 -2.18 8.95
N ILE A 253 -13.77 -3.34 8.30
CA ILE A 253 -15.04 -3.68 7.63
C ILE A 253 -16.24 -3.64 8.58
N SER A 254 -16.10 -4.21 9.77
CA SER A 254 -17.17 -4.23 10.78
C SER A 254 -17.51 -2.83 11.29
N SER A 255 -16.51 -1.94 11.41
CA SER A 255 -16.73 -0.57 11.88
C SER A 255 -17.29 0.38 10.82
N GLN A 256 -17.03 0.11 9.53
CA GLN A 256 -17.45 0.97 8.42
C GLN A 256 -18.73 0.46 7.74
N TYR A 257 -18.94 -0.86 7.71
CA TYR A 257 -20.02 -1.50 6.95
C TYR A 257 -20.75 -2.59 7.75
N GLY A 258 -20.52 -2.70 9.06
CA GLY A 258 -21.15 -3.72 9.90
C GLY A 258 -22.59 -3.43 10.32
N SER A 259 -23.07 -2.19 10.14
CA SER A 259 -24.49 -1.84 10.31
C SER A 259 -25.01 -1.10 9.09
N LEU A 260 -26.33 -1.10 8.90
CA LEU A 260 -26.95 -0.39 7.78
C LEU A 260 -26.62 1.11 7.80
N ASP A 261 -26.69 1.75 8.97
CA ASP A 261 -26.43 3.19 9.12
C ASP A 261 -24.98 3.54 8.78
N THR A 262 -24.03 2.75 9.28
CA THR A 262 -22.60 2.98 9.01
C THR A 262 -22.26 2.72 7.55
N ALA A 263 -22.80 1.65 6.97
CA ALA A 263 -22.61 1.34 5.56
C ALA A 263 -23.18 2.45 4.67
N LYS A 264 -24.41 2.91 4.95
CA LYS A 264 -25.06 4.01 4.24
C LYS A 264 -24.21 5.27 4.29
N TYR A 265 -23.82 5.70 5.49
CA TYR A 265 -22.97 6.89 5.66
C TYR A 265 -21.67 6.78 4.86
N ASN A 266 -20.93 5.68 4.95
CA ASN A 266 -19.65 5.54 4.24
C ASN A 266 -19.82 5.52 2.71
N ILE A 267 -20.89 4.91 2.19
CA ILE A 267 -21.18 4.92 0.75
C ILE A 267 -21.57 6.34 0.29
N GLU A 268 -22.44 7.02 1.03
CA GLU A 268 -22.84 8.41 0.74
C GLU A 268 -21.63 9.35 0.73
N GLN A 269 -20.69 9.17 1.66
CA GLN A 269 -19.45 9.94 1.71
C GLN A 269 -18.57 9.75 0.47
N LEU A 270 -18.46 8.52 -0.07
CA LEU A 270 -17.69 8.24 -1.29
C LEU A 270 -18.38 8.83 -2.53
N LEU A 271 -19.70 8.68 -2.65
CA LEU A 271 -20.48 9.27 -3.74
C LEU A 271 -20.37 10.80 -3.71
N HIS A 272 -20.51 11.40 -2.53
CA HIS A 272 -20.35 12.84 -2.33
C HIS A 272 -18.95 13.30 -2.74
N ALA A 273 -17.90 12.54 -2.41
CA ALA A 273 -16.53 12.88 -2.79
C ALA A 273 -16.37 13.00 -4.31
N GLY A 274 -16.85 12.02 -5.07
CA GLY A 274 -16.74 12.03 -6.53
C GLY A 274 -17.59 13.13 -7.19
N ILE A 275 -18.75 13.47 -6.63
CA ILE A 275 -19.59 14.55 -7.14
C ILE A 275 -18.95 15.91 -6.85
N ILE A 276 -18.50 16.15 -5.61
CA ILE A 276 -18.00 17.47 -5.21
C ILE A 276 -16.64 17.77 -5.83
N SER A 277 -15.79 16.75 -6.05
CA SER A 277 -14.49 16.93 -6.70
C SER A 277 -14.60 17.46 -8.12
N GLU A 278 -15.74 17.21 -8.78
CA GLU A 278 -16.04 17.71 -10.13
C GLU A 278 -16.77 19.05 -10.09
N ILE A 279 -17.81 19.19 -9.26
CA ILE A 279 -18.69 20.38 -9.27
C ILE A 279 -18.07 21.58 -8.54
N ARG A 280 -17.27 21.34 -7.49
CA ARG A 280 -16.80 22.41 -6.59
C ARG A 280 -15.38 22.14 -6.12
N GLN A 281 -14.42 22.58 -6.93
CA GLN A 281 -13.02 22.59 -6.55
C GLN A 281 -12.65 23.86 -5.79
N ASN A 282 -11.86 23.70 -4.73
CA ASN A 282 -11.33 24.81 -3.96
C ASN A 282 -10.04 25.36 -4.60
N GLU A 283 -9.74 26.62 -4.33
CA GLU A 283 -8.59 27.34 -4.91
C GLU A 283 -7.22 26.69 -4.59
N GLY A 284 -7.13 25.83 -3.57
CA GLY A 284 -5.91 25.09 -3.20
C GLY A 284 -5.90 23.59 -3.53
N ASP A 285 -6.94 23.05 -4.15
CA ASP A 285 -6.97 21.62 -4.51
C ASP A 285 -6.00 21.29 -5.66
N THR A 286 -5.74 22.26 -6.55
CA THR A 286 -4.70 22.15 -7.59
C THR A 286 -3.48 22.95 -7.16
N LEU A 287 -2.35 22.26 -6.96
CA LEU A 287 -1.13 22.90 -6.46
C LEU A 287 -0.43 23.73 -7.53
N THR A 288 0.06 24.90 -7.15
CA THR A 288 0.95 25.71 -7.98
C THR A 288 2.34 25.06 -8.09
N ALA A 289 3.11 25.38 -9.14
CA ALA A 289 4.49 24.89 -9.29
C ALA A 289 5.37 25.20 -8.07
N LYS A 290 5.19 26.38 -7.46
CA LYS A 290 5.93 26.77 -6.26
C LYS A 290 5.55 25.93 -5.04
N GLN A 291 4.26 25.67 -4.84
CA GLN A 291 3.79 24.77 -3.78
C GLN A 291 4.32 23.35 -3.95
N LYS A 292 4.28 22.81 -5.17
CA LYS A 292 4.86 21.49 -5.51
C LYS A 292 6.35 21.44 -5.15
N ASN A 293 7.11 22.46 -5.54
CA ASN A 293 8.55 22.54 -5.25
C ASN A 293 8.86 22.64 -3.74
N VAL A 294 8.04 23.35 -2.96
CA VAL A 294 8.19 23.37 -1.49
C VAL A 294 7.96 21.97 -0.90
N ILE A 295 6.93 21.26 -1.36
CA ILE A 295 6.65 19.90 -0.90
C ILE A 295 7.76 18.94 -1.35
N ASP A 296 8.31 19.08 -2.56
CA ASP A 296 9.46 18.30 -3.04
C ASP A 296 10.65 18.43 -2.09
N GLN A 297 11.05 19.66 -1.73
CA GLN A 297 12.18 19.89 -0.82
C GLN A 297 11.92 19.29 0.58
N MET A 298 10.70 19.46 1.10
CA MET A 298 10.31 18.89 2.39
C MET A 298 10.29 17.35 2.36
N ALA A 299 9.79 16.77 1.28
CA ALA A 299 9.73 15.32 1.08
C ALA A 299 11.14 14.73 1.03
N GLU A 300 12.09 15.38 0.35
CA GLU A 300 13.49 14.95 0.30
C GLU A 300 14.13 14.92 1.69
N VAL A 301 13.99 15.99 2.47
CA VAL A 301 14.49 16.03 3.85
C VAL A 301 13.87 14.93 4.71
N SER A 302 12.55 14.69 4.58
CA SER A 302 11.88 13.61 5.28
C SER A 302 12.39 12.22 4.83
N TYR A 303 12.69 12.06 3.54
CA TYR A 303 13.19 10.82 2.96
C TYR A 303 14.59 10.51 3.48
N GLU A 304 15.52 11.47 3.41
CA GLU A 304 16.88 11.32 3.93
C GLU A 304 16.87 10.94 5.41
N LYS A 305 16.04 11.59 6.21
CA LYS A 305 15.88 11.30 7.64
C LYS A 305 15.36 9.88 7.88
N PHE A 306 14.35 9.45 7.14
CA PHE A 306 13.83 8.09 7.27
C PHE A 306 14.83 7.04 6.75
N MET A 307 15.56 7.33 5.68
CA MET A 307 16.59 6.46 5.14
C MET A 307 17.79 6.34 6.09
N SER A 308 18.17 7.40 6.81
CA SER A 308 19.19 7.30 7.85
C SER A 308 18.75 6.35 8.98
N LEU A 309 17.47 6.40 9.37
CA LEU A 309 16.90 5.45 10.32
C LEU A 309 16.91 4.01 9.77
N ARG A 310 16.50 3.79 8.51
CA ARG A 310 16.50 2.46 7.89
C ARG A 310 17.89 1.85 7.76
N LYS A 311 18.92 2.68 7.56
CA LYS A 311 20.32 2.25 7.43
C LYS A 311 20.99 2.00 8.78
N ASP A 312 20.37 2.41 9.89
CA ASP A 312 20.88 2.16 11.23
C ASP A 312 20.94 0.63 11.50
N PRO A 313 22.09 0.07 11.92
CA PRO A 313 22.23 -1.36 12.18
C PRO A 313 21.25 -1.89 13.24
N LEU A 314 20.79 -1.03 14.16
CA LEU A 314 19.84 -1.40 15.20
C LEU A 314 18.40 -1.42 14.70
N PHE A 315 18.08 -0.87 13.53
CA PHE A 315 16.69 -0.69 13.08
C PHE A 315 15.87 -1.99 13.05
N LEU A 316 16.37 -3.01 12.34
CA LEU A 316 15.69 -4.31 12.26
C LEU A 316 15.81 -5.08 13.56
N ASN A 317 16.99 -5.04 14.18
CA ASN A 317 17.26 -5.73 15.43
C ASN A 317 16.31 -5.23 16.56
N TYR A 318 16.09 -3.92 16.64
CA TYR A 318 15.15 -3.27 17.54
C TYR A 318 13.72 -3.80 17.35
N LEU A 319 13.24 -3.87 16.11
CA LEU A 319 11.91 -4.41 15.81
C LEU A 319 11.80 -5.89 16.15
N GLU A 320 12.77 -6.70 15.75
CA GLU A 320 12.77 -8.15 16.00
C GLU A 320 12.77 -8.49 17.47
N ASN A 321 13.49 -7.71 18.26
CA ASN A 321 13.72 -8.02 19.66
C ASN A 321 12.70 -7.32 20.57
N LEU A 322 12.21 -6.12 20.25
CA LEU A 322 11.36 -5.36 21.17
C LEU A 322 9.89 -5.38 20.79
N SER A 323 9.57 -5.74 19.54
CA SER A 323 8.20 -5.91 19.09
C SER A 323 7.84 -7.40 18.98
N PRO A 324 6.55 -7.76 18.84
CA PRO A 324 6.14 -9.14 18.64
C PRO A 324 6.39 -9.66 17.21
N LEU A 325 7.33 -9.08 16.46
CA LEU A 325 7.58 -9.41 15.05
C LEU A 325 7.85 -10.90 14.82
N LYS A 326 8.64 -11.54 15.69
CA LYS A 326 8.94 -12.98 15.60
C LYS A 326 7.66 -13.81 15.74
N VAL A 327 6.78 -13.44 16.68
CA VAL A 327 5.51 -14.16 16.92
C VAL A 327 4.49 -13.86 15.82
N LEU A 328 4.47 -12.66 15.23
CA LEU A 328 3.62 -12.38 14.06
C LEU A 328 3.84 -13.40 12.93
N SER A 329 5.06 -13.94 12.80
CA SER A 329 5.38 -14.97 11.80
C SER A 329 4.79 -16.35 12.06
N THR A 330 4.48 -16.66 13.32
CA THR A 330 3.97 -17.97 13.73
C THR A 330 2.45 -17.98 13.94
N ILE A 331 1.82 -16.81 14.01
CA ILE A 331 0.38 -16.70 14.19
C ILE A 331 -0.33 -16.68 12.83
N ASN A 332 -1.33 -17.55 12.66
CA ASN A 332 -2.27 -17.55 11.54
C ASN A 332 -3.23 -16.34 11.53
N ILE A 333 -2.76 -15.12 11.86
CA ILE A 333 -3.51 -13.87 11.66
C ILE A 333 -3.62 -13.54 10.16
N SER A 334 -2.69 -14.09 9.36
CA SER A 334 -2.63 -14.00 7.92
C SER A 334 -2.63 -15.42 7.36
N SER A 335 -3.41 -15.71 6.32
CA SER A 335 -3.35 -16.99 5.58
C SER A 335 -2.03 -17.22 4.84
N ARG A 336 -1.08 -16.29 4.98
CA ARG A 336 0.20 -16.26 4.27
C ARG A 336 1.37 -16.13 5.26
N PRO A 337 2.50 -16.80 5.00
CA PRO A 337 3.70 -16.69 5.83
C PRO A 337 4.27 -15.27 5.84
N VAL A 338 4.79 -14.85 6.98
CA VAL A 338 5.33 -13.50 7.24
C VAL A 338 6.71 -13.28 6.62
N LYS A 339 7.44 -14.37 6.36
CA LYS A 339 8.76 -14.39 5.70
C LYS A 339 8.67 -15.17 4.40
N ARG A 340 9.42 -14.75 3.38
CA ARG A 340 9.52 -15.48 2.10
C ARG A 340 10.54 -16.65 2.14
N ASN A 341 11.48 -16.66 3.10
CA ASN A 341 12.51 -17.72 3.30
C ASN A 341 12.92 -17.87 4.78
N SER A 342 12.86 -19.05 5.41
CA SER A 342 13.05 -19.23 6.86
C SER A 342 14.48 -18.99 7.38
N ASP A 343 15.53 -19.29 6.61
CA ASP A 343 16.88 -19.54 7.17
C ASP A 343 17.94 -18.42 6.99
N LYS A 344 17.58 -17.23 6.50
CA LYS A 344 18.52 -16.08 6.36
C LYS A 344 18.26 -14.97 7.38
N GLU A 345 19.28 -14.17 7.70
CA GLU A 345 19.11 -12.91 8.45
C GLU A 345 17.96 -12.08 7.85
N LEU A 346 17.13 -11.50 8.71
CA LEU A 346 15.94 -10.76 8.28
C LEU A 346 16.36 -9.49 7.52
N LYS A 347 15.99 -9.42 6.25
CA LYS A 347 16.09 -8.20 5.45
C LYS A 347 14.77 -7.45 5.49
N LEU A 348 14.85 -6.12 5.50
CA LEU A 348 13.66 -5.25 5.45
C LEU A 348 12.81 -5.46 4.18
N GLU A 349 13.45 -5.86 3.09
CA GLU A 349 12.82 -6.22 1.81
C GLU A 349 11.93 -7.47 1.94
N ASP A 350 12.34 -8.42 2.78
CA ASP A 350 11.60 -9.66 3.04
C ASP A 350 10.42 -9.46 4.01
N LEU A 351 10.43 -8.34 4.74
CA LEU A 351 9.38 -7.99 5.69
C LEU A 351 8.19 -7.32 4.96
N ARG A 352 7.02 -7.94 5.04
CA ARG A 352 5.78 -7.37 4.47
C ARG A 352 5.37 -6.08 5.18
N ALA A 353 4.79 -5.12 4.45
CA ALA A 353 4.33 -3.86 5.03
C ALA A 353 3.34 -4.02 6.19
N ILE A 354 2.47 -5.04 6.15
CA ILE A 354 1.54 -5.32 7.24
C ILE A 354 2.31 -5.65 8.53
N SER A 355 3.28 -6.55 8.46
CA SER A 355 4.08 -6.95 9.62
C SER A 355 4.92 -5.78 10.13
N PHE A 356 5.54 -5.03 9.23
CA PHE A 356 6.32 -3.82 9.55
C PHE A 356 5.48 -2.79 10.32
N VAL A 357 4.35 -2.36 9.77
CA VAL A 357 3.47 -1.37 10.41
C VAL A 357 2.89 -1.90 11.71
N THR A 358 2.52 -3.19 11.74
CA THR A 358 1.98 -3.81 12.96
C THR A 358 3.01 -3.83 14.07
N SER A 359 4.27 -4.18 13.79
CA SER A 359 5.35 -4.17 14.79
C SER A 359 5.54 -2.81 15.46
N TRP A 360 5.60 -1.72 14.68
CA TRP A 360 5.70 -0.36 15.23
C TRP A 360 4.45 0.07 16.00
N SER A 361 3.28 -0.42 15.59
CA SER A 361 2.02 -0.14 16.28
C SER A 361 1.91 -0.89 17.61
N GLN A 362 2.40 -2.12 17.67
CA GLN A 362 2.48 -2.89 18.93
C GLN A 362 3.46 -2.26 19.92
N LEU A 363 4.54 -1.65 19.44
CA LEU A 363 5.45 -0.84 20.28
C LEU A 363 4.85 0.50 20.75
N LYS A 364 3.71 0.91 20.18
CA LYS A 364 3.11 2.25 20.36
C LYS A 364 4.05 3.40 20.04
N GLN A 365 5.02 3.18 19.17
CA GLN A 365 5.84 4.26 18.65
C GLN A 365 5.25 4.80 17.35
N ASN A 366 4.66 3.95 16.50
CA ASN A 366 4.07 4.33 15.19
C ASN A 366 5.01 5.11 14.26
N ILE A 367 6.30 4.81 14.28
CA ILE A 367 7.34 5.46 13.46
C ILE A 367 6.94 5.63 11.98
N PRO A 368 6.33 4.64 11.29
CA PRO A 368 5.96 4.80 9.88
C PRO A 368 4.91 5.89 9.61
N GLY A 369 4.22 6.39 10.64
CA GLY A 369 3.15 7.38 10.48
C GLY A 369 3.58 8.84 10.58
N PHE A 370 4.81 9.13 10.98
CA PHE A 370 5.25 10.52 11.19
C PHE A 370 6.76 10.77 11.05
N PHE A 371 7.62 9.74 11.14
CA PHE A 371 9.06 9.96 11.24
C PHE A 371 9.60 10.68 9.99
N GLY A 372 10.31 11.80 10.20
CA GLY A 372 10.82 12.68 9.14
C GLY A 372 9.93 13.91 8.88
N VAL A 373 8.66 13.90 9.30
CA VAL A 373 7.75 15.05 9.13
C VAL A 373 8.20 16.25 9.96
N GLY A 374 8.64 16.04 11.20
CA GLY A 374 9.16 17.09 12.05
C GLY A 374 10.41 17.74 11.48
N SER A 375 11.37 16.92 11.02
CA SER A 375 12.56 17.38 10.32
C SER A 375 12.22 18.20 9.06
N ALA A 376 11.25 17.77 8.26
CA ALA A 376 10.81 18.49 7.06
C ALA A 376 10.14 19.85 7.38
N LEU A 377 9.33 19.91 8.44
CA LEU A 377 8.69 21.16 8.88
C LEU A 377 9.71 22.13 9.49
N GLN A 378 10.70 21.61 10.22
CA GLN A 378 11.83 22.40 10.70
C GLN A 378 12.61 23.02 9.56
N PHE A 379 12.98 22.21 8.56
CA PHE A 379 13.65 22.69 7.36
C PHE A 379 12.87 23.83 6.70
N ALA A 380 11.55 23.69 6.56
CA ALA A 380 10.72 24.73 5.96
C ALA A 380 10.72 26.04 6.78
N GLU A 381 10.76 25.97 8.11
CA GLU A 381 10.92 27.16 8.95
C GLU A 381 12.29 27.80 8.77
N GLU A 382 13.37 27.02 8.87
CA GLU A 382 14.75 27.51 8.79
C GLU A 382 15.10 28.12 7.42
N ASN A 383 14.39 27.72 6.36
CA ASN A 383 14.57 28.21 4.99
C ASN A 383 13.53 29.26 4.57
N ASN A 384 12.82 29.89 5.51
CA ASN A 384 11.80 30.92 5.24
C ASN A 384 10.63 30.46 4.35
N LEU A 385 10.31 29.17 4.36
CA LEU A 385 9.20 28.56 3.62
C LEU A 385 7.93 28.40 4.47
N TRP A 386 7.97 28.75 5.76
CA TRP A 386 6.87 28.52 6.70
C TRP A 386 5.52 29.13 6.26
N SER A 387 5.54 30.31 5.63
CA SER A 387 4.32 30.94 5.10
C SER A 387 3.66 30.10 4.01
N TYR A 388 4.45 29.47 3.13
CA TYR A 388 3.95 28.56 2.10
C TYR A 388 3.38 27.28 2.72
N VAL A 389 4.06 26.72 3.74
CA VAL A 389 3.58 25.53 4.44
C VAL A 389 2.28 25.78 5.18
N ARG A 390 2.12 26.94 5.83
CA ARG A 390 0.83 27.33 6.42
C ARG A 390 -0.26 27.47 5.37
N ASN A 391 0.04 28.16 4.27
CA ASN A 391 -0.92 28.30 3.17
C ASN A 391 -1.34 26.93 2.60
N LEU A 392 -0.40 26.00 2.43
CA LEU A 392 -0.67 24.62 2.03
C LEU A 392 -1.59 23.90 3.02
N TYR A 393 -1.33 23.99 4.33
CA TYR A 393 -2.16 23.34 5.34
C TYR A 393 -3.59 23.90 5.41
N GLU A 394 -3.76 25.20 5.16
CA GLU A 394 -5.06 25.86 5.19
C GLU A 394 -5.90 25.61 3.92
N HIS A 395 -5.25 25.55 2.75
CA HIS A 395 -5.97 25.60 1.46
C HIS A 395 -5.85 24.32 0.63
N SER A 396 -4.79 23.52 0.80
CA SER A 396 -4.62 22.26 0.06
C SER A 396 -5.22 21.11 0.85
N GLY A 397 -6.36 20.58 0.37
CA GLY A 397 -7.00 19.42 1.01
C GLY A 397 -6.09 18.19 1.07
N MET A 398 -5.23 17.99 0.07
CA MET A 398 -4.23 16.93 0.07
C MET A 398 -3.19 17.11 1.19
N PHE A 399 -2.53 18.28 1.26
CA PHE A 399 -1.48 18.51 2.25
C PHE A 399 -2.06 18.53 3.68
N ASN A 400 -3.20 19.17 3.87
CA ASN A 400 -3.97 19.14 5.12
C ASN A 400 -4.24 17.70 5.55
N THR A 401 -4.74 16.86 4.64
CA THR A 401 -5.05 15.45 4.92
C THR A 401 -3.82 14.64 5.32
N ILE A 402 -2.65 14.88 4.69
CA ILE A 402 -1.39 14.20 5.08
C ILE A 402 -1.00 14.58 6.51
N ILE A 403 -0.98 15.87 6.83
CA ILE A 403 -0.59 16.36 8.18
C ILE A 403 -1.60 15.90 9.25
N ASP A 404 -2.90 15.95 8.96
CA ASP A 404 -3.93 15.49 9.90
C ASP A 404 -3.85 13.98 10.18
N ASN A 405 -3.46 13.19 9.18
CA ASN A 405 -3.23 11.76 9.36
C ASN A 405 -1.95 11.47 10.14
N CYS A 406 -0.89 12.27 9.93
CA CYS A 406 0.31 12.25 10.78
C CYS A 406 -0.08 12.50 12.25
N MET A 407 -0.82 13.57 12.54
CA MET A 407 -1.30 13.87 13.90
C MET A 407 -2.14 12.73 14.49
N MET A 408 -3.00 12.09 13.69
CA MET A 408 -3.77 10.93 14.15
C MET A 408 -2.86 9.74 14.53
N SER A 409 -1.85 9.45 13.71
CA SER A 409 -0.90 8.36 13.98
C SER A 409 -0.15 8.63 15.29
N MET A 410 0.32 9.87 15.48
CA MET A 410 0.99 10.31 16.70
C MET A 410 0.08 10.27 17.93
N THR A 411 -1.22 10.53 17.78
CA THR A 411 -2.20 10.46 18.90
C THR A 411 -2.36 9.03 19.42
N LYS A 412 -2.06 8.02 18.58
CA LYS A 412 -2.03 6.60 18.96
C LYS A 412 -0.66 6.17 19.46
N SER A 413 0.34 7.05 19.50
CA SER A 413 1.66 6.73 20.04
C SER A 413 1.69 6.95 21.55
N ASN A 414 2.48 6.14 22.25
CA ASN A 414 2.72 6.22 23.67
C ASN A 414 4.17 5.79 23.96
N PHE A 415 5.08 6.75 23.91
CA PHE A 415 6.49 6.52 24.20
C PHE A 415 6.75 6.21 25.67
N ASP A 416 5.87 6.62 26.60
CA ASP A 416 6.02 6.40 28.04
C ASP A 416 6.13 4.91 28.39
N ILE A 417 5.38 4.04 27.68
CA ILE A 417 5.42 2.58 27.84
C ILE A 417 6.85 2.03 27.61
N THR A 418 7.59 2.68 26.72
CA THR A 418 8.96 2.29 26.35
C THR A 418 10.04 3.20 26.92
N SER A 419 9.68 4.18 27.76
CA SER A 419 10.61 5.20 28.28
C SER A 419 11.79 4.64 29.05
N TYR A 420 11.64 3.48 29.70
CA TYR A 420 12.74 2.79 30.38
C TYR A 420 13.88 2.40 29.43
N MET A 421 13.61 2.27 28.11
CA MET A 421 14.60 1.91 27.11
C MET A 421 15.65 2.99 26.91
N GLN A 422 15.40 4.24 27.30
CA GLN A 422 16.40 5.32 27.21
C GLN A 422 17.69 5.01 28.01
N PHE A 423 17.61 4.10 28.98
CA PHE A 423 18.72 3.64 29.82
C PHE A 423 19.28 2.27 29.39
N ASP A 424 18.75 1.68 28.31
CA ASP A 424 19.26 0.43 27.76
C ASP A 424 20.63 0.66 27.11
N GLU A 425 21.61 -0.19 27.42
CA GLU A 425 22.98 -0.03 26.90
C GLU A 425 23.07 -0.18 25.38
N GLN A 426 22.21 -1.00 24.78
CA GLN A 426 22.22 -1.27 23.35
C GLN A 426 21.28 -0.33 22.59
N TYR A 427 20.05 -0.15 23.08
CA TYR A 427 18.99 0.56 22.34
C TYR A 427 18.70 1.97 22.86
N GLY A 428 19.40 2.44 23.91
CA GLY A 428 19.10 3.71 24.56
C GLY A 428 19.18 4.91 23.63
N ASP A 429 20.28 5.05 22.89
CA ASP A 429 20.46 6.17 21.98
C ASP A 429 19.56 6.06 20.74
N PHE A 430 19.32 4.84 20.26
CA PHE A 430 18.36 4.58 19.19
C PHE A 430 16.94 4.99 19.60
N TRP A 431 16.49 4.63 20.81
CA TRP A 431 15.20 5.04 21.34
C TRP A 431 15.11 6.56 21.50
N LYS A 432 16.16 7.22 22.01
CA LYS A 432 16.20 8.68 22.14
C LYS A 432 16.10 9.38 20.77
N MET A 433 16.73 8.83 19.74
CA MET A 433 16.60 9.33 18.36
C MET A 433 15.15 9.27 17.88
N LEU A 434 14.47 8.13 18.07
CA LEU A 434 13.06 7.95 17.72
C LEU A 434 12.15 8.94 18.47
N HIS A 435 12.37 9.08 19.77
CA HIS A 435 11.59 9.96 20.63
C HIS A 435 11.83 11.44 20.31
N ALA A 436 13.06 11.83 19.98
CA ALA A 436 13.41 13.19 19.58
C ALA A 436 12.67 13.61 18.31
N GLU A 437 12.58 12.74 17.29
CA GLU A 437 11.81 13.02 16.09
C GLU A 437 10.30 13.11 16.38
N TYR A 438 9.78 12.31 17.32
CA TYR A 438 8.38 12.41 17.75
C TYR A 438 8.06 13.77 18.38
N GLU A 439 8.87 14.22 19.34
CA GLU A 439 8.67 15.52 19.98
C GLU A 439 8.90 16.70 19.01
N LEU A 440 9.89 16.58 18.11
CA LEU A 440 10.09 17.55 17.04
C LEU A 440 8.86 17.66 16.14
N THR A 441 8.35 16.52 15.67
CA THR A 441 7.16 16.47 14.83
C THR A 441 5.97 17.08 15.57
N LYS A 442 5.77 16.73 16.84
CA LYS A 442 4.67 17.22 17.67
C LYS A 442 4.72 18.74 17.81
N LYS A 443 5.89 19.30 18.10
CA LYS A 443 6.10 20.77 18.16
C LYS A 443 5.65 21.45 16.87
N TYR A 444 6.10 20.95 15.73
CA TYR A 444 5.84 21.60 14.44
C TYR A 444 4.41 21.40 13.93
N VAL A 445 3.82 20.21 14.09
CA VAL A 445 2.43 19.99 13.65
C VAL A 445 1.45 20.82 14.48
N LEU A 446 1.65 20.95 15.80
CA LEU A 446 0.82 21.81 16.66
C LEU A 446 0.95 23.29 16.29
N LYS A 447 2.17 23.73 15.97
CA LYS A 447 2.42 25.08 15.46
C LYS A 447 1.74 25.32 14.10
N LEU A 448 1.78 24.33 13.21
CA LEU A 448 1.17 24.42 11.88
C LEU A 448 -0.35 24.44 11.96
N SER A 449 -0.95 23.58 12.78
CA SER A 449 -2.40 23.49 12.98
C SER A 449 -2.97 24.56 13.90
N ASN A 450 -2.10 25.33 14.56
CA ASN A 450 -2.46 26.31 15.60
C ASN A 450 -3.31 25.70 16.72
N THR A 451 -2.92 24.50 17.20
CA THR A 451 -3.61 23.76 18.28
C THR A 451 -2.68 23.53 19.46
N LYS A 452 -3.24 23.24 20.63
CA LYS A 452 -2.45 22.95 21.85
C LYS A 452 -2.22 21.46 22.05
N ILE A 453 -3.12 20.63 21.55
CA ILE A 453 -3.03 19.17 21.61
C ILE A 453 -3.25 18.56 20.22
N LEU A 454 -2.72 17.34 20.05
CA LEU A 454 -2.93 16.59 18.81
C LEU A 454 -4.41 16.29 18.62
N MET A 455 -4.89 16.43 17.37
CA MET A 455 -6.30 16.22 16.99
C MET A 455 -7.31 17.11 17.72
N GLU A 456 -6.93 18.31 18.19
CA GLU A 456 -7.84 19.27 18.84
C GLU A 456 -9.06 19.61 17.95
N ASN A 457 -8.84 19.73 16.64
CA ASN A 457 -9.89 19.99 15.64
C ASN A 457 -10.81 18.78 15.37
N TYR A 458 -10.55 17.62 15.98
CA TYR A 458 -11.31 16.36 15.80
C TYR A 458 -11.63 15.72 17.16
N PRO A 459 -12.40 16.41 18.04
CA PRO A 459 -12.56 16.02 19.43
C PRO A 459 -13.24 14.65 19.57
N VAL A 460 -14.24 14.33 18.74
CA VAL A 460 -14.98 13.06 18.82
C VAL A 460 -14.07 11.88 18.46
N GLU A 461 -13.31 11.99 17.38
CA GLU A 461 -12.37 10.96 16.95
C GLU A 461 -11.22 10.80 17.94
N ARG A 462 -10.74 11.91 18.49
CA ARG A 462 -9.70 11.91 19.53
C ARG A 462 -10.16 11.15 20.77
N GLU A 463 -11.35 11.47 21.30
CA GLU A 463 -11.90 10.76 22.47
C GLU A 463 -12.13 9.28 22.16
N SER A 464 -12.60 8.94 20.95
CA SER A 464 -12.72 7.55 20.51
C SER A 464 -11.38 6.80 20.45
N ILE A 465 -10.30 7.47 20.04
CA ILE A 465 -8.95 6.90 20.08
C ILE A 465 -8.53 6.72 21.54
N LEU A 466 -8.58 7.75 22.37
CA LEU A 466 -8.12 7.69 23.76
C LEU A 466 -8.86 6.66 24.60
N ALA A 467 -10.17 6.49 24.39
CA ALA A 467 -10.95 5.44 25.05
C ALA A 467 -10.43 4.03 24.69
N ARG A 468 -10.07 3.80 23.42
CA ARG A 468 -9.51 2.52 22.95
C ARG A 468 -8.08 2.31 23.44
N GLU A 469 -7.28 3.38 23.50
CA GLU A 469 -5.93 3.32 24.05
C GLU A 469 -5.92 2.87 25.52
N LYS A 470 -6.93 3.28 26.32
CA LYS A 470 -7.09 2.79 27.70
C LYS A 470 -7.37 1.28 27.77
N ILE A 471 -8.10 0.73 26.79
CA ILE A 471 -8.38 -0.71 26.69
C ILE A 471 -7.13 -1.47 26.22
N ILE A 472 -6.35 -0.87 25.33
CA ILE A 472 -5.13 -1.46 24.74
C ILE A 472 -3.99 -1.51 25.75
N LEU A 473 -3.85 -0.49 26.62
CA LEU A 473 -2.71 -0.33 27.51
C LEU A 473 -2.39 -1.57 28.39
N PRO A 474 -3.35 -2.21 29.08
CA PRO A 474 -3.06 -3.44 29.84
C PRO A 474 -2.50 -4.57 28.96
N LEU A 475 -3.02 -4.73 27.74
CA LEU A 475 -2.56 -5.77 26.81
C LEU A 475 -1.11 -5.52 26.39
N LEU A 476 -0.72 -4.27 26.18
CA LEU A 476 0.64 -3.89 25.84
C LEU A 476 1.61 -4.13 26.99
N ILE A 477 1.22 -3.77 28.23
CA ILE A 477 2.06 -4.03 29.40
C ILE A 477 2.32 -5.54 29.54
N ILE A 478 1.28 -6.35 29.38
CA ILE A 478 1.37 -7.82 29.39
C ILE A 478 2.28 -8.31 28.25
N GLN A 479 2.11 -7.75 27.04
CA GLN A 479 2.91 -8.13 25.87
C GLN A 479 4.40 -7.81 26.07
N HIS A 480 4.73 -6.60 26.48
CA HIS A 480 6.11 -6.17 26.72
C HIS A 480 6.76 -7.00 27.83
N TYR A 481 6.01 -7.31 28.90
CA TYR A 481 6.47 -8.22 29.95
C TYR A 481 6.76 -9.61 29.38
N ALA A 482 5.84 -10.17 28.59
CA ALA A 482 5.98 -11.49 28.00
C ALA A 482 7.17 -11.58 27.04
N ILE A 483 7.38 -10.57 26.18
CA ILE A 483 8.53 -10.48 25.27
C ILE A 483 9.84 -10.46 26.07
N ARG A 484 9.92 -9.65 27.14
CA ARG A 484 11.13 -9.57 27.98
C ARG A 484 11.43 -10.87 28.71
N LYS A 485 10.39 -11.57 29.20
CA LYS A 485 10.56 -12.86 29.87
C LYS A 485 10.94 -13.96 28.88
N GLN A 486 10.31 -13.99 27.71
CA GLN A 486 10.63 -14.95 26.67
C GLN A 486 12.09 -14.88 26.21
N LYS A 487 12.66 -13.67 26.10
CA LYS A 487 14.08 -13.48 25.76
C LYS A 487 15.06 -14.14 26.73
N GLN A 488 14.66 -14.40 27.96
CA GLN A 488 15.50 -14.99 29.00
C GLN A 488 15.42 -16.52 29.00
N LEU A 489 14.65 -17.12 28.08
CA LEU A 489 14.40 -18.55 28.01
C LEU A 489 14.99 -19.13 26.72
N GLU A 490 15.41 -20.39 26.80
CA GLU A 490 15.69 -21.21 25.62
C GLU A 490 14.37 -21.62 24.95
N THR A 491 14.41 -21.89 23.65
CA THR A 491 13.22 -22.20 22.83
C THR A 491 12.51 -23.47 23.29
N GLU A 492 13.25 -24.40 23.89
CA GLU A 492 12.80 -25.69 24.39
C GLU A 492 12.13 -25.61 25.77
N ASP A 493 12.24 -24.47 26.48
CA ASP A 493 11.58 -24.28 27.77
C ASP A 493 10.05 -24.25 27.58
N PRO A 494 9.27 -25.09 28.29
CA PRO A 494 7.80 -25.08 28.20
C PRO A 494 7.16 -23.70 28.44
N LYS A 495 7.81 -22.81 29.20
CA LYS A 495 7.36 -21.43 29.41
C LYS A 495 7.53 -20.55 28.18
N TYR A 496 8.46 -20.86 27.28
CA TYR A 496 8.64 -20.15 26.02
C TYR A 496 7.34 -20.16 25.21
N ASP A 497 6.69 -21.32 25.12
CA ASP A 497 5.41 -21.49 24.44
C ASP A 497 4.25 -20.78 25.14
N VAL A 498 4.26 -20.75 26.47
CA VAL A 498 3.26 -20.00 27.25
C VAL A 498 3.37 -18.51 26.95
N TYR A 499 4.57 -17.95 26.93
CA TYR A 499 4.79 -16.54 26.57
C TYR A 499 4.47 -16.27 25.09
N SER A 500 4.82 -17.18 24.16
CA SER A 500 4.41 -17.08 22.75
C SER A 500 2.89 -16.97 22.59
N LYS A 501 2.14 -17.84 23.28
CA LYS A 501 0.67 -17.82 23.26
C LYS A 501 0.12 -16.53 23.87
N LEU A 502 0.71 -16.05 24.96
CA LEU A 502 0.32 -14.79 25.61
C LEU A 502 0.55 -13.60 24.67
N ILE A 503 1.73 -13.50 24.06
CA ILE A 503 2.06 -12.49 23.06
C ILE A 503 1.05 -12.55 21.91
N ALA A 504 0.79 -13.73 21.35
CA ALA A 504 -0.19 -13.89 20.27
C ALA A 504 -1.58 -13.39 20.65
N ARG A 505 -2.09 -13.72 21.85
CA ARG A 505 -3.40 -13.27 22.33
C ARG A 505 -3.46 -11.75 22.51
N THR A 506 -2.40 -11.14 23.02
CA THR A 506 -2.34 -9.67 23.13
C THR A 506 -2.36 -9.00 21.77
N ILE A 507 -1.65 -9.53 20.76
CA ILE A 507 -1.67 -8.98 19.39
C ILE A 507 -3.10 -8.92 18.84
N TYR A 508 -3.87 -10.01 18.95
CA TYR A 508 -5.26 -10.02 18.50
C TYR A 508 -6.09 -8.91 19.16
N GLY A 509 -5.97 -8.76 20.48
CA GLY A 509 -6.69 -7.73 21.23
C GLY A 509 -6.28 -6.31 20.82
N VAL A 510 -4.98 -6.05 20.69
CA VAL A 510 -4.43 -4.75 20.29
C VAL A 510 -4.85 -4.41 18.86
N VAL A 511 -4.78 -5.37 17.92
CA VAL A 511 -5.17 -5.15 16.51
C VAL A 511 -6.66 -4.85 16.39
N ASN A 512 -7.51 -5.62 17.06
CA ASN A 512 -8.96 -5.42 17.00
C ASN A 512 -9.40 -4.09 17.62
N ALA A 513 -8.81 -3.70 18.75
CA ALA A 513 -9.10 -2.42 19.39
C ALA A 513 -8.52 -1.23 18.60
N GLY A 514 -7.30 -1.39 18.04
CA GLY A 514 -6.60 -0.35 17.29
C GLY A 514 -7.29 0.05 15.98
N ARG A 515 -8.05 -0.87 15.35
CA ARG A 515 -8.60 -0.71 13.99
C ARG A 515 -7.48 -0.36 13.00
N ASN A 516 -7.43 0.87 12.49
CA ASN A 516 -6.35 1.33 11.64
C ASN A 516 -5.09 1.64 12.47
N LEU A 517 -4.07 0.79 12.33
CA LEU A 517 -2.87 0.71 13.20
C LEU A 517 -1.85 1.86 13.02
N ALA A 518 -1.77 2.44 11.83
CA ALA A 518 -1.01 3.65 11.54
C ALA A 518 -1.86 4.49 10.63
#